data_AF-U6MEW9-F1
#
_entry.id   AF-U6MEW9-F1
#
_cell.length_a   1.000
_cell.length_b   1.000
_cell.length_c   1.000
_cell.angle_alpha   90.00
_cell.angle_beta   90.00
_cell.angle_gamma   90.00
#
_symmetry.space_group_name_H-M   'P 1'
#
loop_
_entity.id
_entity.type
_entity.pdbx_description
1 polymer ?
#
loop_
_entity_poly.entity_id
_entity_poly.type
_entity_poly.pdbx_seq_one_letter_code
_entity_poly.pdbx_strand_id
1 'polypeptide(L)'
;IGARVQDTETNEEFTIHSKVVVNCTGPLADRVRKMDHEDAQRLLTPAAGAHIVLPHWYTHKTPFGLLLPETSDGRVLFLLPWEGRTVAGTTDAPVLEAADPRPKESDVDFLVKELSAYLKVDPVQMRSAHAQPASRV
;
A
#
# COMPACT_ATOMS: atom_id res chain seq x y z
N ILE A 1 10.76 28.34 18.99
CA ILE A 1 11.10 26.91 19.03
C ILE A 1 10.64 26.32 17.71
N GLY A 2 11.41 25.44 17.07
CA GLY A 2 11.00 24.78 15.82
C GLY A 2 10.08 23.59 16.13
N ALA A 3 10.59 22.62 16.88
CA ALA A 3 9.81 21.46 17.33
C ALA A 3 10.34 20.90 18.66
N ARG A 4 9.47 20.24 19.42
CA ARG A 4 9.86 19.31 20.50
C ARG A 4 9.69 17.90 19.96
N VAL A 5 10.73 17.08 20.06
CA VAL A 5 10.77 15.73 19.51
C VAL A 5 11.13 14.73 20.60
N GLN A 6 10.70 13.49 20.41
CA GLN A 6 11.08 12.34 21.22
C GLN A 6 11.84 11.36 20.32
N ASP A 7 13.03 10.95 20.76
CA ASP A 7 13.75 9.85 20.14
C ASP A 7 13.02 8.53 20.46
N THR A 8 12.64 7.77 19.43
CA THR A 8 11.88 6.53 19.60
C THR A 8 12.72 5.33 20.04
N GLU A 9 14.06 5.42 19.98
CA GLU A 9 14.97 4.37 20.45
C GLU A 9 15.32 4.55 21.93
N THR A 10 15.51 5.80 22.37
CA THR A 10 15.95 6.13 23.74
C THR A 10 14.82 6.69 24.63
N ASN A 11 13.73 7.16 24.03
CA ASN A 11 12.63 7.92 24.66
C ASN A 11 13.02 9.29 25.22
N GLU A 12 14.23 9.78 24.93
CA GLU A 12 14.66 11.12 25.35
C GLU A 12 13.94 12.22 24.56
N GLU A 13 13.54 13.29 25.25
CA GLU A 13 12.93 14.47 24.63
C GLU A 13 13.92 15.62 24.51
N PHE A 14 13.92 16.29 23.36
CA PHE A 14 14.74 17.48 23.15
C PHE A 14 14.08 18.49 22.21
N THR A 15 14.62 19.72 22.20
CA THR A 15 14.08 20.85 21.43
C THR A 15 14.97 21.16 20.24
N ILE A 16 14.36 21.28 19.07
CA ILE A 16 15.02 21.72 17.84
C ILE A 16 14.64 23.18 17.57
N HIS A 17 15.63 24.04 17.34
CA HIS A 17 15.44 25.43 16.95
C HIS A 17 15.62 25.61 15.45
N SER A 18 14.66 26.23 14.79
CA SER A 18 14.72 26.55 13.36
C SER A 18 14.04 27.88 13.07
N LYS A 19 14.34 28.46 11.89
CA LYS A 19 13.64 29.66 11.39
C LYS A 19 12.30 29.32 10.72
N VAL A 20 12.20 28.13 10.14
CA VAL A 20 11.06 27.64 9.37
C VAL A 20 10.88 26.14 9.66
N VAL A 21 9.64 25.68 9.65
CA VAL A 21 9.25 24.27 9.76
C VAL A 21 8.39 23.91 8.55
N VAL A 22 8.68 22.80 7.89
CA VAL A 22 7.90 22.28 6.75
C VAL A 22 7.32 20.92 7.14
N ASN A 23 6.01 20.75 7.01
CA ASN A 23 5.32 19.50 7.31
C ASN A 23 5.29 18.59 6.07
N CYS A 24 6.12 17.53 6.07
CA CYS A 24 6.22 16.54 4.99
C CYS A 24 5.82 15.13 5.46
N THR A 25 4.84 15.02 6.38
CA THR A 25 4.50 13.74 7.04
C THR A 25 3.48 12.86 6.30
N GLY A 26 3.27 13.11 5.00
CA GLY A 26 2.43 12.29 4.13
C GLY A 26 0.98 12.16 4.67
N PRO A 27 0.43 10.93 4.79
CA PRO A 27 -0.91 10.71 5.32
C PRO A 27 -1.15 11.25 6.74
N LEU A 28 -0.08 11.53 7.50
CA LEU A 28 -0.13 12.06 8.86
C LEU A 28 -0.10 13.60 8.92
N ALA A 29 -0.15 14.29 7.78
CA ALA A 29 -0.03 15.75 7.73
C ALA A 29 -1.08 16.46 8.60
N ASP A 30 -2.32 15.99 8.61
CA ASP A 30 -3.39 16.57 9.43
C ASP A 30 -3.14 16.39 10.92
N ARG A 31 -2.58 15.24 11.35
CA ARG A 31 -2.17 15.01 12.73
C ARG A 31 -1.13 16.05 13.18
N VAL A 32 -0.14 16.36 12.34
CA VAL A 32 0.88 17.39 12.65
C VAL A 32 0.27 18.80 12.63
N ARG A 33 -0.63 19.10 11.67
CA ARG A 33 -1.31 20.40 11.62
C ARG A 33 -2.14 20.68 12.88
N LYS A 34 -2.78 19.65 13.42
CA LYS A 34 -3.56 19.75 14.66
C LYS A 34 -2.72 19.98 15.92
N MET A 35 -1.41 19.69 15.88
CA MET A 35 -0.51 20.04 16.98
C MET A 35 -0.25 21.55 17.06
N ASP A 36 -0.36 22.26 15.93
CA ASP A 36 -0.19 23.72 15.84
C ASP A 36 -1.53 24.46 15.97
N HIS A 37 -2.59 23.90 15.36
CA HIS A 37 -3.94 24.45 15.36
C HIS A 37 -4.97 23.35 15.61
N GLU A 38 -5.46 23.23 16.85
CA GLU A 38 -6.37 22.14 17.26
C GLU A 38 -7.66 22.08 16.41
N ASP A 39 -8.21 23.24 16.05
CA ASP A 39 -9.42 23.37 15.23
C ASP A 39 -9.17 23.24 13.71
N ALA A 40 -7.96 22.87 13.29
CA ALA A 40 -7.63 22.70 11.88
C ALA A 40 -8.57 21.68 11.22
N GLN A 41 -9.29 22.13 10.19
CA GLN A 41 -10.14 21.27 9.37
C GLN A 41 -9.29 20.19 8.67
N ARG A 42 -9.88 18.99 8.58
CA ARG A 42 -9.28 17.86 7.88
C ARG A 42 -9.12 18.19 6.41
N LEU A 43 -7.93 17.96 5.89
CA LEU A 43 -7.56 18.18 4.48
C LEU A 43 -7.35 16.86 3.74
N LEU A 44 -6.94 15.79 4.44
CA LEU A 44 -6.63 14.50 3.84
C LEU A 44 -7.70 13.44 4.13
N THR A 45 -8.00 12.63 3.11
CA THR A 45 -8.76 11.38 3.23
C THR A 45 -7.85 10.22 2.82
N PRO A 46 -7.18 9.54 3.76
CA PRO A 46 -6.30 8.43 3.44
C PRO A 46 -7.05 7.22 2.90
N ALA A 47 -6.40 6.53 1.96
CA ALA A 47 -6.84 5.24 1.46
C ALA A 47 -5.69 4.22 1.57
N ALA A 48 -6.02 3.00 1.98
CA ALA A 48 -5.11 1.87 1.98
C ALA A 48 -5.27 1.08 0.69
N GLY A 49 -4.15 0.68 0.09
CA GLY A 49 -4.12 -0.22 -1.05
C GLY A 49 -3.15 -1.36 -0.79
N ALA A 50 -3.51 -2.55 -1.26
CA ALA A 50 -2.69 -3.75 -1.15
C ALA A 50 -2.24 -4.24 -2.52
N HIS A 51 -1.14 -4.99 -2.52
CA HIS A 51 -0.68 -5.80 -3.65
C HIS A 51 -0.52 -7.25 -3.18
N ILE A 52 -0.65 -8.19 -4.11
CA ILE A 52 -0.24 -9.58 -3.91
C ILE A 52 0.99 -9.89 -4.75
N VAL A 53 1.80 -10.81 -4.26
CA VAL A 53 2.97 -11.32 -4.98
C VAL A 53 2.65 -12.71 -5.49
N LEU A 54 2.79 -12.89 -6.79
CA LEU A 54 2.52 -14.12 -7.51
C LEU A 54 3.80 -14.69 -8.12
N PRO A 55 3.84 -16.00 -8.42
CA PRO A 55 4.95 -16.59 -9.16
C PRO A 55 5.21 -15.93 -10.51
N HIS A 56 6.47 -15.97 -10.97
CA HIS A 56 6.91 -15.30 -12.19
C HIS A 56 6.13 -15.69 -13.45
N TRP A 57 5.54 -16.90 -13.48
CA TRP A 57 4.84 -17.38 -14.66
C TRP A 57 3.52 -16.63 -14.96
N TYR A 58 3.10 -15.70 -14.10
CA TYR A 58 2.00 -14.80 -14.44
C TYR A 58 2.42 -13.65 -15.37
N THR A 59 3.71 -13.34 -15.46
CA THR A 59 4.25 -12.35 -16.42
C THR A 59 5.40 -12.87 -17.30
N HIS A 60 5.88 -14.10 -17.10
CA HIS A 60 7.07 -14.66 -17.78
C HIS A 60 7.11 -14.58 -19.32
N LYS A 61 5.95 -14.47 -19.98
CA LYS A 61 5.88 -14.41 -21.44
C LYS A 61 6.26 -13.04 -22.01
N THR A 62 6.42 -12.04 -21.16
CA THR A 62 6.68 -10.66 -21.57
C THR A 62 7.60 -9.94 -20.56
N PRO A 63 8.57 -9.13 -21.01
CA PRO A 63 9.30 -8.23 -20.12
C PRO A 63 8.44 -7.04 -19.66
N PHE A 64 7.25 -6.86 -20.23
CA PHE A 64 6.35 -5.74 -19.97
C PHE A 64 5.34 -6.03 -18.86
N GLY A 65 4.92 -4.98 -18.17
CA GLY A 65 3.75 -5.00 -17.31
C GLY A 65 2.46 -5.21 -18.11
N LEU A 66 1.48 -5.87 -17.50
CA LEU A 66 0.12 -5.98 -18.03
C LEU A 66 -0.79 -5.00 -17.29
N LEU A 67 -1.70 -4.38 -18.04
CA LEU A 67 -2.75 -3.52 -17.53
C LEU A 67 -4.10 -4.22 -17.74
N LEU A 68 -4.85 -4.36 -16.66
CA LEU A 68 -6.25 -4.80 -16.67
C LEU A 68 -7.09 -3.52 -16.59
N PRO A 69 -7.75 -3.12 -17.69
CA PRO A 69 -8.33 -1.78 -17.80
C PRO A 69 -9.61 -1.60 -16.98
N GLU A 70 -10.27 -2.69 -16.59
CA GLU A 70 -11.54 -2.63 -15.87
C GLU A 70 -11.72 -3.88 -15.00
N THR A 71 -11.76 -3.69 -13.69
CA THR A 71 -12.24 -4.67 -12.70
C THR A 71 -13.76 -4.65 -12.62
N SER A 72 -14.34 -5.60 -11.89
CA SER A 72 -15.80 -5.64 -11.65
C SER A 72 -16.39 -4.39 -10.98
N ASP A 73 -15.56 -3.50 -10.44
CA ASP A 73 -15.93 -2.21 -9.87
C ASP A 73 -15.32 -0.98 -10.57
N GLY A 74 -14.80 -1.15 -11.79
CA GLY A 74 -14.35 -0.05 -12.66
C GLY A 74 -12.95 0.49 -12.36
N ARG A 75 -12.15 -0.21 -11.55
CA ARG A 75 -10.74 0.13 -11.28
C ARG A 75 -9.80 -0.51 -12.31
N VAL A 76 -8.55 -0.08 -12.28
CA VAL A 76 -7.46 -0.64 -13.08
C VAL A 76 -6.55 -1.47 -12.20
N LEU A 77 -6.13 -2.65 -12.67
CA LEU A 77 -5.07 -3.43 -12.04
C LEU A 77 -3.83 -3.51 -12.92
N PHE A 78 -2.68 -3.65 -12.29
CA PHE A 78 -1.39 -3.90 -12.91
C PHE A 78 -0.86 -5.26 -12.50
N LEU A 79 -0.19 -5.94 -13.43
CA LEU A 79 0.69 -7.08 -13.13
C LEU A 79 2.07 -6.74 -13.65
N LEU A 80 3.04 -6.62 -12.74
CA LEU A 80 4.38 -6.16 -13.06
C LEU A 80 5.39 -7.28 -12.77
N PRO A 81 6.25 -7.66 -13.74
CA PRO A 81 7.42 -8.46 -13.43
C PRO A 81 8.34 -7.70 -12.46
N TRP A 82 8.66 -8.30 -11.31
CA TRP A 82 9.53 -7.70 -10.30
C TRP A 82 10.25 -8.77 -9.50
N GLU A 83 11.58 -8.66 -9.37
CA GLU A 83 12.43 -9.56 -8.56
C GLU A 83 12.16 -11.07 -8.81
N GLY A 84 12.06 -11.46 -10.08
CA GLY A 84 11.79 -12.86 -10.44
C GLY A 84 10.40 -13.35 -10.02
N ARG A 85 9.45 -12.43 -9.82
CA ARG A 85 8.04 -12.67 -9.44
C ARG A 85 7.13 -11.73 -10.23
N THR A 86 5.83 -11.83 -9.96
CA THR A 86 4.82 -10.90 -10.46
C THR A 86 4.19 -10.17 -9.29
N VAL A 87 4.25 -8.84 -9.24
CA VAL A 87 3.50 -8.02 -8.29
C VAL A 87 2.20 -7.60 -8.96
N ALA A 88 1.06 -7.82 -8.30
CA ALA A 88 -0.25 -7.49 -8.84
C ALA A 88 -1.10 -6.65 -7.87
N GLY A 89 -1.79 -5.64 -8.37
CA GLY A 89 -2.56 -4.70 -7.54
C GLY A 89 -3.15 -3.52 -8.32
N THR A 90 -3.84 -2.57 -7.67
CA THR A 90 -4.05 -2.47 -6.21
C THR A 90 -5.50 -2.61 -5.77
N THR A 91 -5.68 -2.71 -4.45
CA THR A 91 -6.96 -2.37 -3.81
C THR A 91 -7.00 -0.89 -3.43
N ASP A 92 -8.18 -0.47 -2.98
CA ASP A 92 -8.48 0.89 -2.54
C ASP A 92 -9.58 0.79 -1.48
N ALA A 93 -9.21 1.03 -0.23
CA ALA A 93 -10.09 0.96 0.92
C ALA A 93 -9.88 2.18 1.82
N PRO A 94 -10.96 2.84 2.29
CA PRO A 94 -10.84 3.96 3.21
C PRO A 94 -10.18 3.49 4.51
N VAL A 95 -9.26 4.30 5.03
CA VAL A 95 -8.56 4.02 6.29
C VAL A 95 -8.49 5.28 7.13
N LEU A 96 -8.54 5.11 8.46
CA LEU A 96 -8.15 6.19 9.37
C LEU A 96 -6.65 6.45 9.22
N GLU A 97 -6.17 7.58 9.72
CA GLU A 97 -4.74 7.92 9.72
C GLU A 97 -3.95 6.83 10.46
N ALA A 98 -3.45 5.85 9.71
CA ALA A 98 -2.72 4.71 10.21
C ALA A 98 -1.29 4.77 9.67
N ALA A 99 -0.32 4.72 10.57
CA ALA A 99 1.10 4.72 10.21
C ALA A 99 1.54 3.41 9.53
N ASP A 100 0.82 2.31 9.76
CA ASP A 100 1.13 0.97 9.24
C ASP A 100 -0.15 0.24 8.81
N PRO A 101 -0.74 0.60 7.65
CA PRO A 101 -1.90 -0.12 7.12
C PRO A 101 -1.50 -1.54 6.71
N ARG A 102 -2.22 -2.54 7.21
CA ARG A 102 -2.02 -3.95 6.87
C ARG A 102 -3.06 -4.42 5.84
N PRO A 103 -2.67 -5.25 4.86
CA PRO A 103 -3.62 -5.90 3.97
C PRO A 103 -4.65 -6.73 4.75
N LYS A 104 -5.88 -6.73 4.29
CA LYS A 104 -6.98 -7.55 4.82
C LYS A 104 -7.18 -8.77 3.92
N GLU A 105 -7.79 -9.83 4.44
CA GLU A 105 -8.19 -10.98 3.62
C GLU A 105 -9.12 -10.57 2.46
N SER A 106 -9.97 -9.54 2.67
CA SER A 106 -10.81 -8.98 1.62
C SER A 106 -10.01 -8.37 0.46
N ASP A 107 -8.80 -7.86 0.72
CA ASP A 107 -7.93 -7.36 -0.34
C ASP A 107 -7.40 -8.51 -1.19
N VAL A 108 -6.99 -9.60 -0.55
CA VAL A 108 -6.53 -10.83 -1.21
C VAL A 108 -7.66 -11.43 -2.04
N ASP A 109 -8.85 -11.56 -1.46
CA ASP A 109 -10.00 -12.14 -2.13
C ASP A 109 -10.43 -11.31 -3.35
N PHE A 110 -10.40 -9.97 -3.25
CA PHE A 110 -10.65 -9.08 -4.38
C PHE A 110 -9.61 -9.30 -5.50
N LEU A 111 -8.32 -9.23 -5.17
CA LEU A 111 -7.25 -9.34 -6.18
C LEU A 111 -7.25 -10.72 -6.84
N VAL A 112 -7.41 -11.81 -6.07
CA VAL A 112 -7.50 -13.16 -6.62
C VAL A 112 -8.70 -13.29 -7.55
N LYS A 113 -9.87 -12.78 -7.17
CA LYS A 113 -11.08 -12.83 -8.00
C LYS A 113 -10.87 -12.13 -9.34
N GLU A 114 -10.42 -10.88 -9.35
CA GLU A 114 -10.27 -10.09 -10.57
C GLU A 114 -9.17 -10.66 -11.48
N LEU A 115 -8.02 -11.00 -10.91
CA LEU A 115 -6.88 -11.53 -11.67
C LEU A 115 -7.16 -12.92 -12.25
N SER A 116 -7.78 -13.81 -11.46
CA SER A 116 -8.11 -15.17 -11.92
C SER A 116 -9.14 -15.16 -13.05
N ALA A 117 -10.16 -14.31 -12.95
CA ALA A 117 -11.15 -14.13 -13.99
C ALA A 117 -10.53 -13.63 -15.30
N TYR A 118 -9.64 -12.62 -15.23
CA TYR A 118 -8.98 -12.08 -16.42
C TYR A 118 -8.00 -13.08 -17.06
N LEU A 119 -7.17 -13.72 -16.25
CA LEU A 119 -6.14 -14.67 -16.72
C LEU A 119 -6.71 -16.06 -17.05
N LYS A 120 -7.99 -16.30 -16.75
CA LYS A 120 -8.68 -17.59 -16.93
C LYS A 120 -7.97 -18.73 -16.22
N VAL A 121 -7.64 -18.52 -14.94
CA VAL A 121 -6.99 -19.51 -14.06
C VAL A 121 -7.88 -19.82 -12.87
N ASP A 122 -7.63 -20.95 -12.20
CA ASP A 122 -8.37 -21.33 -11.00
C ASP A 122 -8.04 -20.36 -9.83
N PRO A 123 -9.04 -19.68 -9.24
CA PRO A 123 -8.83 -18.80 -8.09
C PRO A 123 -8.24 -19.53 -6.87
N VAL A 124 -8.57 -20.81 -6.65
CA VAL A 124 -7.99 -21.59 -5.54
C VAL A 124 -6.50 -21.79 -5.76
N GLN A 125 -6.10 -22.16 -6.99
CA GLN A 125 -4.70 -22.28 -7.37
C GLN A 125 -3.93 -20.96 -7.20
N MET A 126 -4.49 -19.84 -7.65
CA MET A 126 -3.86 -18.52 -7.50
C MET A 126 -3.73 -18.12 -6.02
N ARG A 127 -4.77 -18.39 -5.20
CA ARG A 127 -4.75 -18.12 -3.76
C ARG A 127 -3.66 -18.96 -3.08
N SER A 128 -3.51 -20.22 -3.42
CA SER A 128 -2.41 -21.04 -2.88
C SER A 128 -1.04 -20.55 -3.34
N ALA A 129 -0.92 -20.05 -4.57
CA ALA A 129 0.35 -19.62 -5.15
C ALA A 129 0.92 -18.33 -4.50
N HIS A 130 0.09 -17.35 -4.14
CA HIS A 130 0.57 -16.13 -3.48
C HIS A 130 1.00 -16.37 -2.03
N ALA A 131 0.42 -17.38 -1.36
CA ALA A 131 0.73 -17.75 0.02
C ALA A 131 2.05 -18.51 0.16
N GLN A 132 2.70 -18.90 -0.94
CA GLN A 132 3.96 -19.64 -0.89
C GLN A 132 5.14 -18.71 -0.53
N PRO A 133 5.95 -19.08 0.48
CA PRO A 133 7.08 -18.27 0.89
C PRO A 133 8.10 -18.12 -0.23
N ALA A 134 8.91 -17.06 -0.15
CA ALA A 134 9.78 -16.68 -1.24
C ALA A 134 10.98 -17.63 -1.51
N SER A 135 11.08 -18.75 -0.78
CA SER A 135 12.28 -19.55 -0.61
C SER A 135 12.57 -20.59 -1.70
N ARG A 136 12.14 -20.38 -2.94
CA ARG A 136 12.57 -21.18 -4.10
C ARG A 136 12.70 -20.30 -5.36
N VAL A 137 13.75 -19.49 -5.36
CA VAL A 137 14.42 -19.02 -6.60
C VAL A 137 15.84 -19.57 -6.54
#